data_AF-A0A3R8RJW9-F1
#
_entry.id   AF-A0A3R8RJW9-F1
#
_cell.length_a   1.000
_cell.length_b   1.000
_cell.length_c   1.000
_cell.angle_alpha   90.00
_cell.angle_beta   90.00
_cell.angle_gamma   90.00
#
_symmetry.space_group_name_H-M   'P 1'
#
loop_
_entity.id
_entity.type
_entity.pdbx_description
1 polymer ?
#
loop_
_entity_poly.entity_id
_entity_poly.type
_entity_poly.pdbx_seq_one_letter_code
_entity_poly.pdbx_strand_id
1 'polypeptide(L)'
;AYRIAQETDSGERVVVGVNRFQLDAEEPYEPLRVDPAIEAQQVERLARLRAERDRSAVDSALAALKKAAEGEDNVLYPMKDALSARATVGEVCNALREVWGTYVPSDAF
;
A
#
# COMPACT_ATOMS: atom_id res chain seq x y z
N ALA A 1 -2.57 -19.22 15.77
CA ALA A 1 -1.69 -19.48 14.61
C ALA A 1 -0.55 -20.44 14.97
N TYR A 2 0.36 -20.09 15.89
CA TYR A 2 1.55 -20.89 16.21
C TYR A 2 1.28 -22.37 16.55
N ARG A 3 0.38 -22.64 17.50
CA ARG A 3 -0.04 -24.01 17.85
C ARG A 3 -0.57 -24.82 16.66
N ILE A 4 -1.34 -24.18 15.77
CA ILE A 4 -1.88 -24.86 14.57
C ILE A 4 -0.73 -25.26 13.63
N ALA A 5 0.26 -24.38 13.46
CA ALA A 5 1.46 -24.72 12.70
C ALA A 5 2.19 -25.92 13.34
N GLN A 6 2.39 -25.92 14.66
CA GLN A 6 3.02 -27.05 15.36
C GLN A 6 2.21 -28.36 15.22
N GLU A 7 0.89 -28.31 15.33
CA GLU A 7 0.02 -29.48 15.13
C GLU A 7 0.11 -30.00 13.69
N THR A 8 0.15 -29.11 12.69
CA THR A 8 0.30 -29.49 11.27
C THR A 8 1.69 -30.06 10.98
N ASP A 9 2.75 -29.45 11.50
CA ASP A 9 4.14 -29.87 11.29
C ASP A 9 4.45 -31.20 11.98
N SER A 10 3.93 -31.40 13.20
CA SER A 10 4.05 -32.66 13.93
C SER A 10 3.19 -33.78 13.36
N GLY A 11 2.23 -33.45 12.49
CA GLY A 11 1.27 -34.40 11.92
C GLY A 11 0.14 -34.80 12.86
N GLU A 12 0.04 -34.18 14.04
CA GLU A 12 -1.12 -34.32 14.95
C GLU A 12 -2.40 -33.85 14.25
N ARG A 13 -2.30 -32.76 13.48
CA ARG A 13 -3.34 -32.29 12.58
C ARG A 13 -3.02 -32.71 11.15
N VAL A 14 -3.82 -33.66 10.63
CA VAL A 14 -3.68 -34.14 9.25
C VAL A 14 -4.16 -33.09 8.25
N VAL A 15 -3.32 -32.78 7.27
CA VAL A 15 -3.62 -31.93 6.11
C VAL A 15 -3.28 -32.73 4.85
N VAL A 16 -4.33 -33.17 4.15
CA VAL A 16 -4.24 -34.02 2.95
C VAL A 16 -3.49 -33.27 1.84
N GLY A 17 -2.54 -33.94 1.21
CA GLY A 17 -1.68 -33.36 0.17
C GLY A 17 -0.53 -32.52 0.70
N VAL A 18 -0.46 -32.26 2.02
CA VAL A 18 0.61 -31.48 2.65
C VAL A 18 1.48 -32.33 3.58
N ASN A 19 0.90 -33.00 4.58
CA ASN A 19 1.66 -33.85 5.54
C ASN A 19 1.27 -35.34 5.52
N ARG A 20 0.17 -35.67 4.84
CA ARG A 20 -0.31 -37.03 4.59
C ARG A 20 -0.95 -37.11 3.21
N PHE A 21 -0.85 -38.28 2.59
CA PHE A 21 -1.44 -38.55 1.27
C PHE A 21 -0.93 -37.59 0.18
N GLN A 22 0.39 -37.31 0.18
CA GLN A 22 1.05 -36.52 -0.85
C GLN A 22 1.10 -37.31 -2.16
N LEU A 23 1.07 -36.61 -3.28
CA LEU A 23 1.28 -37.19 -4.60
C LEU A 23 2.77 -37.25 -4.89
N ASP A 24 3.23 -38.32 -5.56
CA ASP A 24 4.64 -38.46 -5.96
C ASP A 24 5.05 -37.45 -7.04
N ALA A 25 4.08 -36.92 -7.79
CA ALA A 25 4.26 -35.90 -8.80
C ALA A 25 3.13 -34.86 -8.73
N GLU A 26 3.52 -33.60 -8.64
CA GLU A 26 2.60 -32.46 -8.70
C GLU A 26 2.43 -32.00 -10.16
N GLU A 27 1.25 -31.49 -10.50
CA GLU A 27 1.04 -30.84 -11.79
C GLU A 27 1.89 -29.56 -11.88
N PRO A 28 2.50 -29.28 -13.05
CA PRO A 28 3.25 -28.04 -13.23
C PRO A 28 2.30 -26.84 -13.11
N TYR A 29 2.45 -26.09 -12.02
CA TYR A 29 1.79 -24.82 -11.80
C TYR A 29 2.73 -23.67 -12.17
N GLU A 30 2.27 -22.78 -13.04
CA GLU A 30 2.97 -21.55 -13.35
C GLU A 30 2.26 -20.37 -12.65
N PRO A 31 2.82 -19.84 -11.55
CA PRO A 31 2.26 -18.67 -10.90
C PRO A 31 2.37 -17.45 -11.82
N LEU A 32 1.35 -16.59 -11.79
CA LEU A 32 1.42 -15.29 -12.42
C LEU A 32 2.60 -14.50 -11.85
N ARG A 33 3.56 -14.14 -12.71
CA ARG A 33 4.68 -13.26 -12.37
C ARG A 33 4.31 -11.83 -12.71
N VAL A 34 4.53 -10.91 -11.77
CA VAL A 34 4.41 -9.48 -12.05
C VAL A 34 5.56 -9.05 -12.94
N ASP A 35 5.23 -8.34 -14.02
CA ASP A 35 6.23 -7.81 -14.96
C ASP A 35 7.00 -6.64 -14.32
N PRO A 36 8.34 -6.72 -14.17
CA PRO A 36 9.15 -5.62 -13.64
C PRO A 36 9.07 -4.34 -14.48
N ALA A 37 8.70 -4.42 -15.77
CA ALA A 37 8.52 -3.24 -16.61
C ALA A 37 7.41 -2.30 -16.10
N ILE A 38 6.46 -2.81 -15.32
CA ILE A 38 5.37 -2.00 -14.73
C ILE A 38 5.95 -0.88 -13.85
N GLU A 39 6.98 -1.18 -13.04
CA GLU A 39 7.64 -0.19 -12.18
C GLU A 39 8.27 0.92 -13.00
N ALA A 40 9.09 0.56 -14.00
CA ALA A 40 9.76 1.52 -14.87
C ALA A 40 8.75 2.45 -15.57
N GLN A 41 7.66 1.90 -16.08
CA GLN A 41 6.59 2.67 -16.71
C GLN A 41 5.88 3.61 -15.71
N GLN A 42 5.64 3.18 -14.46
CA GLN A 42 5.03 4.06 -13.46
C GLN A 42 5.97 5.21 -13.06
N VAL A 43 7.28 4.94 -12.93
CA VAL A 43 8.28 5.97 -12.63
C VAL A 43 8.30 7.04 -13.72
N GLU A 44 8.30 6.64 -14.99
CA GLU A 44 8.28 7.57 -16.12
C GLU A 44 6.99 8.42 -16.14
N ARG A 45 5.82 7.78 -15.95
CA ARG A 45 4.53 8.48 -15.86
C ARG A 45 4.50 9.48 -14.73
N LEU A 46 5.06 9.13 -13.57
CA LEU A 46 5.13 9.99 -12.41
C LEU A 46 6.06 11.19 -12.64
N ALA A 47 7.21 10.97 -13.28
CA ALA A 47 8.14 12.04 -13.64
C ALA A 47 7.48 13.05 -14.60
N ARG A 48 6.80 12.55 -15.64
CA ARG A 48 6.05 13.38 -16.59
C ARG A 48 4.93 14.17 -15.91
N LEU A 49 4.12 13.51 -15.09
CA LEU A 49 3.05 14.16 -14.32
C LEU A 49 3.57 15.34 -13.49
N ARG A 50 4.72 15.16 -12.82
CA ARG A 50 5.33 16.20 -11.99
C ARG A 50 5.93 17.34 -12.80
N ALA A 51 6.43 17.06 -14.00
CA ALA A 51 6.99 18.07 -14.89
C ALA A 51 5.91 18.95 -15.55
N GLU A 52 4.74 18.39 -15.85
CA GLU A 52 3.68 19.07 -16.61
C GLU A 52 2.64 19.80 -15.74
N ARG A 53 2.51 19.43 -14.46
CA ARG A 53 1.48 20.00 -13.57
C ARG A 53 1.81 21.41 -13.11
N ASP A 54 0.78 22.17 -12.75
CA ASP A 54 0.94 23.42 -12.00
C ASP A 54 1.38 23.12 -10.57
N ARG A 55 2.67 23.32 -10.30
CA ARG A 55 3.26 23.09 -8.99
C ARG A 55 2.68 24.00 -7.91
N SER A 56 2.41 25.27 -8.23
CA SER A 56 1.89 26.22 -7.25
C SER A 56 0.47 25.85 -6.81
N ALA A 57 -0.34 25.37 -7.75
CA ALA A 57 -1.69 24.87 -7.45
C ALA A 57 -1.64 23.63 -6.55
N VAL A 58 -0.75 22.69 -6.84
CA VAL A 58 -0.55 21.49 -6.00
C VAL A 58 -0.09 21.87 -4.60
N ASP A 59 0.95 22.69 -4.48
CA ASP A 59 1.52 23.07 -3.18
C ASP A 59 0.46 23.81 -2.32
N SER A 60 -0.35 24.66 -2.95
CA SER A 60 -1.45 25.38 -2.28
C SER A 60 -2.56 24.43 -1.81
N ALA A 61 -2.96 23.46 -2.64
CA ALA A 61 -3.98 22.49 -2.29
C ALA A 61 -3.53 21.51 -1.19
N LEU A 62 -2.26 21.09 -1.21
CA LEU A 62 -1.67 20.26 -0.16
C LEU A 62 -1.55 21.04 1.17
N ALA A 63 -1.23 22.33 1.13
CA ALA A 63 -1.23 23.18 2.32
C ALA A 63 -2.64 23.32 2.93
N ALA A 64 -3.67 23.48 2.10
CA ALA A 64 -5.06 23.51 2.57
C ALA A 64 -5.48 22.18 3.20
N LEU A 65 -5.07 21.05 2.60
CA LEU A 65 -5.29 19.72 3.17
C LEU A 65 -4.62 19.57 4.54
N LYS A 66 -3.36 20.00 4.65
CA LYS A 66 -2.62 19.96 5.91
C LYS A 66 -3.31 20.78 7.01
N LYS A 67 -3.74 22.00 6.67
CA LYS A 67 -4.50 22.86 7.59
C LYS A 67 -5.81 22.22 8.06
N ALA A 68 -6.56 21.58 7.16
CA ALA A 68 -7.78 20.87 7.54
C ALA A 68 -7.48 19.69 8.47
N ALA A 69 -6.39 18.96 8.22
CA ALA A 69 -5.94 17.83 9.03
C ALA A 69 -5.43 18.22 10.42
N GLU A 70 -4.94 19.46 10.60
CA GLU A 70 -4.55 20.03 11.90
C GLU A 70 -5.76 20.36 12.79
N GLY A 71 -6.96 20.50 12.21
CA GLY A 71 -8.20 20.79 12.89
C GLY A 71 -9.20 19.63 12.88
N GLU A 72 -10.49 19.98 12.92
CA GLU A 72 -11.62 19.03 12.87
C GLU A 72 -12.37 19.09 11.53
N ASP A 73 -11.80 19.78 10.53
CA ASP A 73 -12.42 19.97 9.23
C ASP A 73 -12.45 18.65 8.43
N ASN A 74 -13.42 18.53 7.51
CA ASN A 74 -13.50 17.39 6.62
C ASN A 74 -12.40 17.44 5.55
N VAL A 75 -11.38 16.59 5.70
CA VAL A 75 -10.23 16.48 4.78
C VAL A 75 -10.58 16.03 3.36
N LEU A 76 -11.77 15.45 3.13
CA LEU A 76 -12.15 14.94 1.81
C LEU A 76 -12.20 16.04 0.75
N TYR A 77 -12.69 17.23 1.10
CA TYR A 77 -12.80 18.35 0.17
C TYR A 77 -11.43 18.87 -0.29
N PRO A 78 -10.50 19.29 0.59
CA PRO A 78 -9.18 19.72 0.15
C PRO A 78 -8.35 18.58 -0.48
N MET A 79 -8.60 17.32 -0.10
CA MET A 79 -7.97 16.17 -0.77
C MET A 79 -8.43 16.04 -2.22
N LYS A 80 -9.73 16.19 -2.49
CA LYS A 80 -10.27 16.20 -3.85
C LYS A 80 -9.64 17.33 -4.69
N ASP A 81 -9.47 18.50 -4.09
CA ASP A 81 -8.86 19.64 -4.77
C ASP A 81 -7.38 19.38 -5.09
N ALA A 82 -6.62 18.80 -4.15
CA ALA A 82 -5.23 18.40 -4.37
C ALA A 82 -5.10 17.36 -5.50
N LEU A 83 -5.94 16.32 -5.50
CA LEU A 83 -5.94 15.30 -6.55
C LEU A 83 -6.34 15.89 -7.91
N SER A 84 -7.30 16.83 -7.93
CA SER A 84 -7.70 17.55 -9.14
C SER A 84 -6.57 18.43 -9.69
N ALA A 85 -5.77 19.02 -8.80
CA ALA A 85 -4.54 19.75 -9.14
C ALA A 85 -3.37 18.84 -9.57
N ARG A 86 -3.56 17.52 -9.69
CA ARG A 86 -2.54 16.52 -10.03
C ARG A 86 -1.50 16.28 -8.92
N ALA A 87 -1.89 16.44 -7.66
CA ALA A 87 -1.15 15.85 -6.55
C ALA A 87 -1.20 14.31 -6.64
N THR A 88 -0.13 13.66 -6.22
CA THR A 88 -0.03 12.20 -6.21
C THR A 88 -0.56 11.64 -4.90
N VAL A 89 -0.94 10.36 -4.89
CA VAL A 89 -1.35 9.67 -3.65
C VAL A 89 -0.27 9.78 -2.58
N GLY A 90 1.00 9.61 -2.96
CA GLY A 90 2.13 9.73 -2.04
C GLY A 90 2.24 11.12 -1.40
N GLU A 91 2.07 12.19 -2.17
CA GLU A 91 2.12 13.58 -1.67
C GLU A 91 0.96 13.90 -0.72
N VAL A 92 -0.26 13.45 -1.05
CA VAL A 92 -1.43 13.58 -0.17
C VAL A 92 -1.19 12.84 1.14
N CYS A 93 -0.74 11.58 1.07
CA CYS A 93 -0.42 10.80 2.28
C CYS A 93 0.73 11.42 3.08
N ASN A 94 1.74 12.00 2.43
CA ASN A 94 2.84 12.69 3.13
C ASN A 94 2.31 13.91 3.89
N ALA A 95 1.48 14.75 3.27
CA ALA A 95 0.90 15.92 3.92
C ALA A 95 0.10 15.55 5.19
N LEU A 96 -0.66 14.44 5.14
CA LEU A 96 -1.38 13.93 6.30
C LEU A 96 -0.44 13.33 7.36
N ARG A 97 0.59 12.59 6.94
CA ARG A 97 1.61 12.02 7.84
C ARG A 97 2.41 13.09 8.59
N GLU A 98 2.61 14.27 8.01
CA GLU A 98 3.24 15.39 8.71
C GLU A 98 2.41 15.89 9.91
N VAL A 99 1.09 15.69 9.90
CA VAL A 99 0.20 16.12 10.99
C VAL A 99 -0.06 14.98 11.98
N TRP A 100 -0.40 13.80 11.47
CA TRP A 100 -0.86 12.67 12.29
C TRP A 100 0.25 11.67 12.64
N GLY A 101 1.41 11.78 12.01
CA GLY A 101 2.47 10.77 12.09
C GLY A 101 2.10 9.49 11.35
N THR A 102 2.77 8.39 11.71
CA THR A 102 2.49 7.05 11.18
C THR A 102 2.22 6.12 12.35
N TYR A 103 1.21 5.27 12.23
CA TYR A 103 0.92 4.26 13.24
C TYR A 103 2.09 3.27 13.34
N VAL A 104 2.56 3.05 14.57
CA VAL A 104 3.52 2.00 14.91
C VAL A 104 2.80 1.03 15.83
N PRO A 105 2.60 -0.24 15.43
CA PRO A 105 1.98 -1.22 16.29
C PRO A 105 2.83 -1.45 17.55
N SER A 106 2.19 -1.62 18.70
CA SER A 106 2.89 -2.04 19.91
C SER A 106 3.19 -3.54 19.83
N ASP A 107 4.44 -3.92 20.03
CA ASP A 107 4.88 -5.31 20.11
C ASP A 107 4.37 -5.94 21.42
N ALA A 108 3.11 -6.34 21.46
CA ALA A 108 2.57 -7.23 22.48
C ALA A 108 2.60 -8.66 21.90
N PHE A 109 3.65 -9.41 22.26
CA PHE A 109 3.79 -10.83 21.97
C PHE A 109 3.24 -11.67 23.12
#